data_AF-A0AAD4AFI8-F1
#
_entry.id   AF-A0AAD4AFI8-F1
#
_cell.length_a   1.000
_cell.length_b   1.000
_cell.length_c   1.000
_cell.angle_alpha   90.00
_cell.angle_beta   90.00
_cell.angle_gamma   90.00
#
_symmetry.space_group_name_H-M   'P 1'
#
loop_
_entity.id
_entity.type
_entity.pdbx_description
1 polymer ?
#
loop_
_entity_poly.entity_id
_entity_poly.type
_entity_poly.pdbx_seq_one_letter_code
_entity_poly.pdbx_strand_id
1 'polypeptide(L)'
;MAIARKRKVSLSDTKYYHCISRCVRRAFLCGKDTFTGQSYEHRRQWVEDKLLALTKVFCIDVCAYAVMSNQQNIGNVLQQR
;
A
#
# COMPACT_ATOMS: atom_id res chain seq x y z
N MET A 1 9.77 5.98 -15.25
CA MET A 1 10.91 5.08 -15.54
C MET A 1 11.05 4.04 -14.45
N ALA A 2 11.27 2.77 -14.80
CA ALA A 2 11.61 1.74 -13.83
C ALA A 2 13.13 1.80 -13.53
N ILE A 3 13.49 1.93 -12.25
CA ILE A 3 14.90 1.89 -11.81
C ILE A 3 15.16 0.52 -11.19
N ALA A 4 16.32 -0.08 -11.48
CA ALA A 4 16.73 -1.37 -10.94
C ALA A 4 16.70 -1.38 -9.41
N ARG A 5 16.16 -2.44 -8.80
CA ARG A 5 16.02 -2.58 -7.34
C ARG A 5 17.33 -2.36 -6.59
N LYS A 6 18.46 -2.85 -7.12
CA LYS A 6 19.80 -2.65 -6.53
C LYS A 6 20.24 -1.19 -6.37
N ARG A 7 19.63 -0.26 -7.12
CA ARG A 7 19.89 1.19 -7.01
C ARG A 7 18.90 1.91 -6.09
N LYS A 8 17.79 1.26 -5.75
CA LYS A 8 16.78 1.78 -4.82
C LYS A 8 16.95 1.25 -3.39
N VAL A 9 17.57 0.09 -3.26
CA VAL A 9 17.72 -0.66 -2.00
C VAL A 9 19.21 -0.75 -1.68
N SER A 10 19.64 -0.01 -0.67
CA SER A 10 20.98 -0.07 -0.08
C SER A 10 20.91 -0.90 1.21
N LEU A 11 21.55 -2.06 1.22
CA LEU A 11 21.59 -2.92 2.41
C LEU A 11 22.50 -2.37 3.51
N SER A 12 23.40 -1.44 3.17
CA SER A 12 24.36 -0.82 4.08
C SER A 12 23.78 0.38 4.85
N ASP A 13 22.84 1.12 4.27
CA ASP A 13 22.30 2.34 4.89
C ASP A 13 21.19 2.03 5.90
N THR A 14 20.15 1.30 5.49
CA THR A 14 19.00 1.05 6.37
C THR A 14 18.31 -0.26 6.02
N LYS A 15 18.06 -1.09 7.05
CA LYS A 15 17.29 -2.34 6.93
C LYS A 15 15.77 -2.10 6.78
N TYR A 16 15.32 -0.87 6.96
CA TYR A 16 13.90 -0.48 6.99
C TYR A 16 13.57 0.45 5.83
N TYR A 17 12.45 0.18 5.16
CA TYR A 17 11.99 0.95 4.00
C TYR A 17 10.55 1.41 4.20
N HIS A 18 10.34 2.73 4.12
CA HIS A 18 9.01 3.30 4.08
C HIS A 18 8.46 3.23 2.65
N CYS A 19 7.51 2.31 2.43
CA CYS A 19 6.87 2.13 1.13
C CYS A 19 5.46 2.76 1.13
N ILE A 20 5.13 3.45 0.03
CA ILE A 20 3.81 4.04 -0.19
C ILE A 20 3.29 3.60 -1.55
N SER A 21 2.09 3.04 -1.58
CA SER A 21 1.34 2.76 -2.82
C SER A 21 0.10 3.63 -2.89
N ARG A 22 -0.16 4.18 -4.08
CA ARG A 22 -1.33 5.03 -4.36
C ARG A 22 -2.13 4.49 -5.53
N CYS A 23 -3.45 4.47 -5.37
CA CYS A 23 -4.36 4.21 -6.49
C CYS A 23 -4.43 5.41 -7.41
N VAL A 24 -4.35 5.15 -8.71
CA VAL A 24 -4.60 6.14 -9.76
C VAL A 24 -5.94 5.83 -10.46
N ARG A 25 -6.47 6.81 -11.22
CA ARG A 25 -7.66 6.63 -12.08
C ARG A 25 -8.93 6.18 -11.35
N ARG A 26 -9.18 6.66 -10.13
CA ARG A 26 -10.40 6.34 -9.35
C ARG A 26 -10.61 4.85 -9.07
N ALA A 27 -9.56 4.03 -9.15
CA ALA A 27 -9.60 2.63 -8.75
C ALA A 27 -9.56 2.50 -7.20
N PHE A 28 -10.49 3.16 -6.50
CA PHE A 28 -10.51 3.28 -5.04
C PHE A 28 -10.26 1.91 -4.37
N LEU A 29 -9.10 1.78 -3.72
CA LEU A 29 -8.76 0.60 -2.92
C LEU A 29 -9.76 0.44 -1.77
N CYS A 30 -10.09 1.55 -1.09
CA CYS A 30 -11.02 1.62 0.03
C CYS A 30 -11.73 2.99 0.05
N GLY A 31 -12.95 3.05 0.59
CA GLY A 31 -13.76 4.26 0.71
C GLY A 31 -14.98 4.29 -0.21
N LYS A 32 -15.78 5.36 -0.13
CA LYS A 32 -17.00 5.54 -0.93
C LYS A 32 -16.71 6.39 -2.16
N ASP A 33 -17.02 5.88 -3.35
CA ASP A 33 -16.93 6.68 -4.57
C ASP A 33 -18.06 7.71 -4.59
N THR A 34 -17.72 8.99 -4.74
CA THR A 34 -18.67 10.09 -4.67
C THR A 34 -19.54 10.23 -5.92
N PHE A 35 -19.13 9.67 -7.07
CA PHE A 35 -19.99 9.67 -8.28
C PHE A 35 -20.98 8.51 -8.29
N THR A 36 -20.53 7.29 -8.00
CA THR A 36 -21.40 6.11 -8.07
C THR A 36 -22.09 5.80 -6.73
N GLY A 37 -21.63 6.41 -5.63
CA GLY A 37 -22.12 6.13 -4.29
C GLY A 37 -21.70 4.76 -3.73
N GLN A 38 -20.94 3.95 -4.47
CA GLN A 38 -20.53 2.62 -4.04
C GLN A 38 -19.45 2.67 -2.97
N SER A 39 -19.59 1.83 -1.94
CA SER A 39 -18.60 1.67 -0.88
C SER A 39 -17.66 0.50 -1.15
N TYR A 40 -16.37 0.78 -1.20
CA TYR A 40 -15.29 -0.19 -1.34
C TYR A 40 -14.58 -0.47 0.00
N GLU A 41 -15.14 -0.04 1.13
CA GLU A 41 -14.61 -0.31 2.48
C GLU A 41 -14.34 -1.81 2.71
N HIS A 42 -15.18 -2.70 2.18
CA HIS A 42 -15.03 -4.15 2.27
C HIS A 42 -13.69 -4.67 1.72
N ARG A 43 -13.06 -3.93 0.79
CA ARG A 43 -11.77 -4.31 0.21
C ARG A 43 -10.59 -4.05 1.14
N ARG A 44 -10.77 -3.27 2.22
CA ARG A 44 -9.69 -3.01 3.20
C ARG A 44 -9.11 -4.32 3.72
N GLN A 45 -9.98 -5.26 4.11
CA GLN A 45 -9.55 -6.58 4.57
C GLN A 45 -8.73 -7.33 3.52
N TRP A 46 -9.17 -7.30 2.25
CA TRP A 46 -8.46 -8.00 1.17
C TRP A 46 -7.05 -7.46 0.95
N VAL A 47 -6.85 -6.15 1.16
CA VAL A 47 -5.54 -5.51 1.06
C VAL A 47 -4.63 -5.97 2.19
N GLU A 48 -5.15 -6.04 3.40
CA GLU A 48 -4.42 -6.50 4.58
C GLU A 48 -4.02 -7.98 4.44
N ASP A 49 -4.97 -8.84 4.04
CA ASP A 49 -4.73 -10.26 3.80
C ASP A 49 -3.67 -10.46 2.71
N LYS A 50 -3.73 -9.66 1.63
CA LYS A 50 -2.75 -9.71 0.55
C LYS A 50 -1.37 -9.25 1.01
N LEU A 51 -1.31 -8.18 1.82
CA LEU A 51 -0.07 -7.67 2.38
C LEU A 51 0.59 -8.76 3.25
N LEU A 52 -0.17 -9.39 4.15
CA LEU A 52 0.29 -10.50 5.00
C LEU A 52 0.71 -11.75 4.20
N ALA A 53 0.06 -12.03 3.08
CA ALA A 53 0.48 -13.13 2.21
C ALA A 53 1.80 -12.83 1.52
N LEU A 54 1.97 -11.61 1.00
CA LEU A 54 3.19 -11.19 0.31
C LEU A 54 4.39 -11.16 1.25
N THR A 55 4.20 -10.80 2.51
CA THR A 55 5.28 -10.72 3.50
C THR A 55 5.88 -12.09 3.78
N LYS A 56 5.01 -13.10 3.89
CA LYS A 56 5.42 -14.51 4.00
C LYS A 56 6.17 -15.00 2.75
N VAL A 57 5.71 -14.63 1.55
CA VAL A 57 6.33 -15.06 0.28
C VAL A 57 7.70 -14.42 0.06
N PHE A 58 7.84 -13.13 0.40
CA PHE A 58 9.08 -12.38 0.18
C PHE A 58 10.03 -12.41 1.39
N CYS A 59 9.68 -13.11 2.46
CA CYS A 59 10.43 -13.14 3.72
C CYS A 59 10.78 -11.73 4.22
N ILE A 60 9.80 -10.83 4.20
CA ILE A 60 9.92 -9.45 4.69
C ILE A 60 9.02 -9.25 5.90
N ASP A 61 9.50 -8.53 6.91
CA ASP A 61 8.69 -8.14 8.06
C ASP A 61 8.01 -6.78 7.83
N VAL A 62 6.78 -6.66 8.33
CA VAL A 62 6.01 -5.43 8.34
C VAL A 62 5.97 -4.88 9.75
N CYS A 63 6.64 -3.76 9.99
CA CYS A 63 6.62 -3.16 11.32
C CYS A 63 5.29 -2.44 11.61
N ALA A 64 4.71 -1.75 10.63
CA ALA A 64 3.30 -1.34 10.64
C ALA A 64 2.80 -1.07 9.23
N TYR A 65 1.49 -1.01 9.07
CA TYR A 65 0.81 -0.57 7.85
C TYR A 65 -0.39 0.32 8.22
N ALA A 66 -0.78 1.23 7.34
CA ALA A 66 -2.01 1.99 7.47
C ALA A 66 -2.72 2.06 6.11
N VAL A 67 -3.98 1.64 6.05
CA VAL A 67 -4.81 1.69 4.83
C VAL A 67 -5.79 2.87 4.94
N MET A 68 -5.48 3.97 4.28
CA MET A 68 -6.29 5.19 4.34
C MET A 68 -7.36 5.23 3.24
N SER A 69 -8.57 5.66 3.59
CA SER A 69 -9.66 5.91 2.63
C SER A 69 -9.34 7.11 1.76
N ASN A 70 -9.52 6.95 0.46
CA ASN A 70 -9.23 7.99 -0.50
C ASN A 70 -10.50 8.80 -0.82
N GLN A 71 -10.72 9.93 -0.15
CA GLN A 71 -11.86 10.81 -0.46
C GLN A 71 -11.52 11.89 -1.52
N GLN A 72 -10.23 12.15 -1.83
CA GLN A 72 -9.79 13.24 -2.72
C GLN A 72 -8.52 12.97 -3.59
N ASN A 73 -8.28 11.74 -4.05
CA ASN A 73 -7.13 11.31 -4.90
C ASN A 73 -5.82 10.91 -4.21
N ILE A 74 -5.84 10.55 -2.92
CA ILE A 74 -4.69 10.01 -2.20
C ILE A 74 -5.14 8.81 -1.36
N GLY A 75 -5.01 7.60 -1.91
CA GLY A 75 -5.03 6.38 -1.10
C GLY A 75 -3.59 6.09 -0.67
N ASN A 76 -3.26 6.24 0.60
CA ASN A 76 -1.95 5.88 1.10
C ASN A 76 -2.04 4.53 1.81
N VAL A 77 -1.28 3.54 1.32
CA VAL A 77 -0.82 2.46 2.18
C VAL A 77 0.51 2.91 2.77
N LEU A 78 0.51 3.37 4.03
CA LEU A 78 1.74 3.75 4.73
C LEU A 78 2.28 2.53 5.45
N GLN A 79 3.35 1.90 4.95
CA GLN A 79 4.08 0.90 5.71
C GLN A 79 5.01 1.62 6.70
N GLN A 80 4.65 1.75 7.99
CA GLN A 80 5.44 2.45 9.01
C GLN A 80 6.12 1.52 10.01
N ARG A 81 7.35 1.10 9.74
CA ARG A 81 8.54 1.35 10.60
C ARG A 81 9.74 0.67 9.97
#